data_AF-A0A9P6LQM3-F1
#
_entry.id   AF-A0A9P6LQM3-F1
#
_cell.length_a   1.000
_cell.length_b   1.000
_cell.length_c   1.000
_cell.angle_alpha   90.00
_cell.angle_beta   90.00
_cell.angle_gamma   90.00
#
_symmetry.space_group_name_H-M   'P 1'
#
loop_
_entity.id
_entity.type
_entity.pdbx_description
1 polymer ?
#
loop_
_entity_poly.entity_id
_entity_poly.type
_entity_poly.pdbx_seq_one_letter_code
_entity_poly.pdbx_strand_id
1 'polypeptide(L)'
;MLRTTAVNVIRHLGVVGECNIQYALNPFSKEYCIIEVNARLSRSSALASKATGYPLAFVAAKLGLNIPLNEISNSVTKVTCACFEPSLDYVVVKMPRWDLNKFDRVSKALSSSMKSVGEVMAIGRTFEETIQKAIRAIDPSLAGFAAKDSYAVIDDELTNPSDQR
;
A
#
# COMPACT_ATOMS: atom_id res chain seq x y z
N MET A 1 17.57 -1.70 -9.50
CA MET A 1 18.07 -0.62 -8.62
C MET A 1 17.40 -0.69 -7.25
N LEU A 2 16.17 -0.21 -7.08
CA LEU A 2 15.50 -0.14 -5.76
C LEU A 2 15.34 -1.50 -5.06
N ARG A 3 14.99 -2.58 -5.79
CA ARG A 3 14.94 -3.95 -5.25
C ARG A 3 16.27 -4.38 -4.63
N THR A 4 17.38 -4.18 -5.35
CA THR A 4 18.73 -4.54 -4.89
C THR A 4 19.12 -3.71 -3.66
N THR A 5 18.81 -2.41 -3.67
CA THR A 5 19.03 -1.53 -2.51
C THR A 5 18.27 -2.02 -1.29
N ALA A 6 17.00 -2.40 -1.44
CA ALA A 6 16.19 -2.94 -0.34
C ALA A 6 16.86 -4.15 0.29
N VAL A 7 17.24 -5.14 -0.53
CA VAL A 7 17.91 -6.35 -0.06
C VAL A 7 19.22 -6.03 0.67
N ASN A 8 20.03 -5.10 0.14
CA ASN A 8 21.31 -4.71 0.75
C ASN A 8 21.12 -4.00 2.11
N VAL A 9 20.16 -3.06 2.19
CA VAL A 9 19.86 -2.33 3.43
C VAL A 9 19.36 -3.28 4.50
N ILE A 10 18.40 -4.16 4.18
CA ILE A 10 17.83 -5.10 5.15
C ILE A 10 18.85 -6.11 5.64
N ARG A 11 19.74 -6.59 4.76
CA ARG A 11 20.89 -7.42 5.16
C ARG A 11 21.84 -6.68 6.10
N HIS A 12 22.16 -5.43 5.79
CA HIS A 12 23.04 -4.62 6.62
C HIS A 12 22.44 -4.33 8.01
N LEU A 13 21.13 -4.14 8.09
CA LEU A 13 20.39 -3.95 9.34
C LEU A 13 20.18 -5.25 10.14
N GLY A 14 20.45 -6.43 9.54
CA GLY A 14 20.33 -7.72 10.22
C GLY A 14 18.89 -8.13 10.54
N VAL A 15 17.89 -7.66 9.78
CA VAL A 15 16.49 -8.00 10.03
C VAL A 15 16.20 -9.44 9.63
N VAL A 16 15.64 -10.22 10.56
CA VAL A 16 15.14 -11.58 10.32
C VAL A 16 13.62 -11.57 10.49
N GLY A 17 12.89 -11.85 9.40
CA GLY A 17 11.44 -11.77 9.37
C GLY A 17 10.96 -10.90 8.21
N GLU A 18 10.04 -9.97 8.49
CA GLU A 18 9.47 -9.05 7.49
C GLU A 18 9.73 -7.59 7.87
N CYS A 19 9.81 -6.73 6.86
CA CYS A 19 9.95 -5.30 7.01
C CYS A 19 9.34 -4.55 5.83
N ASN A 20 9.05 -3.26 6.04
CA ASN A 20 8.66 -2.34 5.00
C ASN A 20 9.74 -1.26 4.82
N ILE A 21 10.13 -0.97 3.58
CA ILE A 21 11.08 0.09 3.23
C ILE A 21 10.42 1.09 2.29
N GLN A 22 10.71 2.38 2.50
CA GLN A 22 10.15 3.48 1.71
C GLN A 22 11.24 4.28 1.01
N TYR A 23 10.90 4.76 -0.19
CA TYR A 23 11.79 5.51 -1.06
C TYR A 23 11.10 6.77 -1.58
N ALA A 24 11.87 7.82 -1.84
CA ALA A 24 11.50 8.88 -2.77
C ALA A 24 12.37 8.76 -4.03
N LEU A 25 11.75 8.72 -5.21
CA LEU A 25 12.43 8.61 -6.51
C LEU A 25 12.16 9.88 -7.30
N ASN A 26 13.21 10.49 -7.85
CA ASN A 26 13.08 11.64 -8.76
C ASN A 26 12.36 11.18 -10.05
N PRO A 27 11.25 11.82 -10.46
CA PRO A 27 10.49 11.40 -11.65
C PRO A 27 11.24 11.61 -12.97
N PHE A 28 12.28 12.45 -12.99
CA PHE A 28 13.05 12.80 -14.18
C PHE A 28 14.46 12.19 -14.20
N SER A 29 14.86 11.44 -13.16
CA SER A 29 16.19 10.85 -13.06
C SER A 29 16.15 9.49 -12.34
N LYS A 30 17.33 8.90 -12.10
CA LYS A 30 17.47 7.69 -11.27
C LYS A 30 17.88 7.99 -9.84
N GLU A 31 17.89 9.27 -9.44
CA GLU A 31 18.20 9.68 -8.07
C GLU A 31 17.07 9.26 -7.14
N TYR A 32 17.43 8.66 -6.01
CA TYR A 32 16.45 8.24 -5.02
C TYR A 32 17.02 8.42 -3.61
N CYS A 33 16.13 8.62 -2.65
CA CYS A 33 16.43 8.63 -1.22
C CYS A 33 15.71 7.47 -0.54
N ILE A 34 16.36 6.84 0.43
CA ILE A 34 15.69 5.96 1.39
C ILE A 34 15.06 6.88 2.45
N ILE A 35 13.77 6.72 2.69
CA ILE A 35 13.04 7.53 3.67
C ILE A 35 13.09 6.87 5.04
N GLU A 36 12.65 5.62 5.13
CA GLU A 36 12.65 4.86 6.38
C GLU A 36 12.60 3.35 6.13
N VAL A 37 12.92 2.59 7.19
CA VAL A 37 12.71 1.14 7.29
C VAL A 37 11.91 0.85 8.55
N ASN A 38 10.76 0.20 8.38
CA ASN A 38 9.97 -0.36 9.46
C ASN A 38 10.31 -1.85 9.59
N ALA A 39 11.16 -2.21 10.57
CA ALA A 39 11.57 -3.59 10.84
C ALA A 39 10.50 -4.40 11.60
N ARG A 40 9.28 -4.41 11.08
CA ARG A 40 8.12 -5.10 11.62
C ARG A 40 7.00 -5.18 10.57
N LEU A 41 6.00 -6.00 10.87
CA LEU A 41 4.74 -5.98 10.16
C LEU A 41 4.10 -4.59 10.23
N SER A 42 3.51 -4.20 9.11
CA SER A 42 2.89 -2.90 8.90
C SER A 42 1.52 -3.03 8.24
N ARG A 43 0.77 -1.92 8.18
CA ARG A 43 -0.46 -1.84 7.37
C ARG A 43 -0.17 -2.15 5.89
N SER A 44 0.98 -1.71 5.39
CA SER A 44 1.46 -2.03 4.05
C SER A 44 1.72 -3.53 3.88
N SER A 45 2.22 -4.22 4.90
CA SER A 45 2.43 -5.68 4.89
C SER A 45 1.10 -6.43 4.84
N ALA A 46 0.08 -5.95 5.58
CA ALA A 46 -1.27 -6.50 5.51
C ALA A 46 -1.89 -6.32 4.12
N LEU A 47 -1.78 -5.11 3.55
CA LEU A 47 -2.20 -4.80 2.18
C LEU A 47 -1.49 -5.69 1.17
N ALA A 48 -0.17 -5.80 1.23
CA ALA A 48 0.64 -6.65 0.33
C ALA A 48 0.25 -8.13 0.44
N SER A 49 -0.03 -8.62 1.65
CA SER A 49 -0.47 -10.00 1.85
C SER A 49 -1.81 -10.28 1.18
N LYS A 50 -2.75 -9.32 1.24
CA LYS A 50 -4.04 -9.42 0.56
C LYS A 50 -3.91 -9.25 -0.95
N ALA A 51 -3.05 -8.34 -1.40
CA ALA A 51 -2.80 -8.08 -2.81
C ALA A 51 -2.13 -9.25 -3.52
N THR A 52 -1.30 -10.03 -2.83
CA THR A 52 -0.51 -11.10 -3.44
C THR A 52 -0.99 -12.50 -3.11
N GLY A 53 -1.83 -12.65 -2.08
CA GLY A 53 -2.14 -13.95 -1.47
C GLY A 53 -0.99 -14.55 -0.66
N TYR A 54 0.15 -13.86 -0.55
CA TYR A 54 1.32 -14.31 0.20
C TYR A 54 1.20 -13.91 1.68
N PRO A 55 1.11 -14.86 2.64
CA PRO A 55 0.83 -14.52 4.04
C PRO A 55 2.09 -14.06 4.78
N LEU A 56 2.49 -12.80 4.58
CA LEU A 56 3.75 -12.23 5.10
C LEU A 56 3.92 -12.43 6.62
N ALA A 57 2.86 -12.20 7.41
CA ALA A 57 2.91 -12.39 8.86
C ALA A 57 3.18 -13.85 9.28
N PHE A 58 2.55 -14.81 8.58
CA PHE A 58 2.74 -16.23 8.85
C PHE A 58 4.17 -16.67 8.50
N VAL A 59 4.67 -16.24 7.34
CA VAL A 59 6.03 -16.53 6.90
C VAL A 59 7.05 -15.88 7.83
N ALA A 60 6.86 -14.62 8.21
CA ALA A 60 7.73 -13.91 9.15
C ALA A 60 7.82 -14.63 10.52
N ALA A 61 6.70 -15.14 11.03
CA ALA A 61 6.69 -15.91 12.27
C ALA A 61 7.50 -17.21 12.15
N LYS A 62 7.42 -17.91 11.01
CA LYS A 62 8.22 -19.12 10.74
C LYS A 62 9.71 -18.80 10.63
N LEU A 63 10.07 -17.69 9.97
CA LEU A 63 11.45 -17.20 9.92
C LEU A 63 12.00 -16.88 11.31
N GLY A 64 11.17 -16.32 12.20
CA GLY A 64 11.54 -16.09 13.60
C GLY A 64 11.82 -17.38 14.40
N LEU A 65 11.37 -18.54 13.90
CA LEU A 65 11.70 -19.87 14.42
C LEU A 65 12.89 -20.52 13.69
N ASN A 66 13.66 -19.75 12.92
CA ASN A 66 14.76 -20.22 12.07
C ASN A 66 14.36 -21.23 10.98
N ILE A 67 13.09 -21.26 10.59
CA ILE A 67 12.63 -22.08 9.46
C ILE A 67 12.88 -21.27 8.18
N PRO A 68 13.73 -21.73 7.25
CA PRO A 68 14.10 -20.95 6.08
C PRO A 68 12.96 -20.92 5.04
N LEU A 69 12.95 -19.90 4.17
CA LEU A 69 11.88 -19.66 3.19
C LEU A 69 11.60 -20.85 2.25
N ASN A 70 12.62 -21.63 1.92
CA ASN A 70 12.54 -22.79 1.02
C ASN A 70 11.84 -24.01 1.66
N GLU A 71 11.74 -24.05 2.99
CA GLU A 71 11.05 -25.13 3.72
C GLU A 71 9.59 -24.79 4.06
N ILE A 72 9.21 -23.51 3.93
CA ILE A 72 7.83 -23.07 4.15
C ILE A 72 7.03 -23.34 2.87
N SER A 73 5.98 -24.15 2.95
CA SER A 73 5.09 -24.41 1.81
C SER A 73 4.23 -23.18 1.46
N ASN A 74 4.03 -22.92 0.18
CA ASN A 74 3.10 -21.90 -0.30
C ASN A 74 1.65 -22.37 -0.12
N SER A 75 0.90 -21.70 0.75
CA SER A 75 -0.49 -22.04 1.06
C SER A 75 -1.46 -21.92 -0.12
N VAL A 76 -1.13 -21.12 -1.13
CA VAL A 76 -2.00 -20.89 -2.30
C VAL A 76 -1.83 -22.00 -3.33
N THR A 77 -0.60 -22.22 -3.81
CA THR A 77 -0.32 -23.22 -4.86
C THR A 77 -0.15 -24.63 -4.32
N LYS A 78 0.23 -24.78 -3.03
CA LYS A 78 0.48 -26.04 -2.32
C LYS A 78 1.58 -26.95 -2.90
N VAL A 79 2.18 -26.57 -4.03
CA VAL A 79 3.20 -27.32 -4.76
C VAL A 79 4.54 -26.59 -4.82
N THR A 80 4.60 -25.33 -4.40
CA THR A 80 5.83 -24.53 -4.33
C THR A 80 6.15 -24.12 -2.89
N CYS A 81 7.35 -23.60 -2.65
CA CYS A 81 7.74 -23.02 -1.36
C CYS A 81 7.44 -21.51 -1.30
N ALA A 82 7.65 -20.90 -0.14
CA ALA A 82 7.49 -19.47 0.11
C ALA A 82 8.68 -18.63 -0.40
N CYS A 83 9.75 -19.25 -0.90
CA CYS A 83 10.93 -18.56 -1.44
C CYS A 83 10.73 -18.11 -2.90
N PHE A 84 9.85 -17.16 -3.14
CA PHE A 84 9.59 -16.58 -4.46
C PHE A 84 9.06 -15.14 -4.36
N GLU A 85 9.03 -14.45 -5.49
CA GLU A 85 8.36 -13.15 -5.61
C GLU A 85 7.02 -13.35 -6.33
N PRO A 86 5.87 -13.01 -5.69
CA PRO A 86 4.57 -13.13 -6.35
C PRO A 86 4.48 -12.30 -7.63
N SER A 87 3.88 -12.88 -8.67
CA SER A 87 3.50 -12.18 -9.90
C SER A 87 2.00 -12.01 -9.94
N LEU A 88 1.53 -10.82 -10.29
CA LEU A 88 0.10 -10.47 -10.32
C LEU A 88 -0.33 -10.24 -11.77
N ASP A 89 -1.45 -10.82 -12.15
CA ASP A 89 -2.13 -10.64 -13.46
C ASP A 89 -3.35 -9.71 -13.34
N TYR A 90 -3.37 -8.91 -12.27
CA TYR A 90 -4.38 -7.92 -11.92
C TYR A 90 -3.75 -6.70 -11.24
N VAL A 91 -4.52 -5.62 -11.14
CA VAL A 91 -4.20 -4.38 -10.45
C VAL A 91 -4.91 -4.36 -9.10
N VAL A 92 -4.23 -3.84 -8.07
CA VAL A 92 -4.81 -3.60 -6.74
C VAL A 92 -4.76 -2.11 -6.44
N VAL A 93 -5.89 -1.52 -6.09
CA VAL A 93 -5.99 -0.13 -5.65
C VAL A 93 -6.41 -0.10 -4.19
N LYS A 94 -5.67 0.67 -3.40
CA LYS A 94 -6.01 0.99 -2.02
C LYS A 94 -6.45 2.45 -1.93
N MET A 95 -7.60 2.70 -1.32
CA MET A 95 -8.12 4.06 -1.11
C MET A 95 -8.38 4.29 0.39
N PRO A 96 -7.80 5.33 1.00
CA PRO A 96 -8.04 5.65 2.41
C PRO A 96 -9.47 6.16 2.65
N ARG A 97 -10.02 5.88 3.83
CA ARG A 97 -11.30 6.40 4.32
C ARG A 97 -11.05 7.52 5.31
N TRP A 98 -11.76 8.63 5.13
CA TRP A 98 -11.76 9.76 6.05
C TRP A 98 -13.16 9.98 6.62
N ASP A 99 -13.21 10.43 7.87
CA ASP A 99 -14.44 10.83 8.57
C ASP A 99 -14.25 12.23 9.18
N LEU A 100 -13.67 13.16 8.40
CA LEU A 100 -13.27 14.49 8.90
C LEU A 100 -14.47 15.41 9.22
N ASN A 101 -15.63 15.15 8.62
CA ASN A 101 -16.86 15.90 8.91
C ASN A 101 -17.35 15.73 10.37
N LYS A 102 -16.80 14.78 11.12
CA LYS A 102 -17.07 14.63 12.57
C LYS A 102 -16.26 15.62 13.43
N PHE A 103 -15.33 16.38 12.85
CA PHE A 103 -14.37 17.19 13.57
C PHE A 103 -14.28 18.64 13.01
N ASP A 104 -15.09 19.55 13.56
CA ASP A 104 -15.21 20.93 13.06
C ASP A 104 -13.90 21.75 13.09
N ARG A 105 -13.00 21.44 14.03
CA ARG A 105 -11.73 22.17 14.24
C ARG A 105 -10.53 21.53 13.56
N VAL A 106 -10.73 20.47 12.77
CA VAL A 106 -9.64 19.73 12.12
C VAL A 106 -9.55 20.13 10.65
N SER A 107 -8.34 20.52 10.23
CA SER A 107 -8.07 20.81 8.83
C SER A 107 -8.27 19.57 7.96
N LYS A 108 -8.94 19.75 6.81
CA LYS A 108 -9.14 18.72 5.78
C LYS A 108 -7.92 18.48 4.91
N ALA A 109 -6.94 19.38 4.94
CA ALA A 109 -5.70 19.23 4.18
C ALA A 109 -4.91 17.99 4.62
N LEU A 110 -4.41 17.24 3.65
CA LEU A 110 -3.54 16.09 3.87
C LEU A 110 -2.11 16.56 4.15
N SER A 111 -1.40 15.77 4.95
CA SER A 111 -0.01 16.04 5.34
C SER A 111 0.71 14.71 5.56
N SER A 112 2.00 14.75 5.95
CA SER A 112 2.74 13.55 6.35
C SER A 112 2.12 12.85 7.57
N SER A 113 1.38 13.58 8.42
CA SER A 113 0.63 12.99 9.53
C SER A 113 -0.69 12.39 9.04
N MET A 114 -0.89 11.12 9.34
CA MET A 114 -2.09 10.38 8.94
C MET A 114 -3.34 10.88 9.66
N LYS A 115 -4.43 11.11 8.89
CA LYS A 115 -5.78 11.44 9.41
C LYS A 115 -6.87 10.43 8.99
N SER A 116 -6.54 9.48 8.11
CA SER A 116 -7.48 8.46 7.64
C SER A 116 -7.85 7.49 8.76
N VAL A 117 -9.12 7.13 8.86
CA VAL A 117 -9.67 6.21 9.88
C VAL A 117 -9.73 4.76 9.41
N GLY A 118 -9.62 4.54 8.10
CA GLY A 118 -9.67 3.21 7.51
C GLY A 118 -9.16 3.22 6.07
N GLU A 119 -9.34 2.10 5.38
CA GLU A 119 -8.96 1.92 3.98
C GLU A 119 -9.78 0.81 3.33
N VAL A 120 -10.01 0.94 2.02
CA VAL A 120 -10.57 -0.11 1.18
C VAL A 120 -9.52 -0.60 0.20
N MET A 121 -9.67 -1.84 -0.24
CA MET A 121 -8.84 -2.45 -1.27
C MET A 121 -9.75 -3.02 -2.35
N ALA A 122 -9.48 -2.68 -3.61
CA ALA A 122 -10.15 -3.24 -4.77
C ALA A 122 -9.14 -3.96 -5.67
N ILE A 123 -9.61 -4.98 -6.38
CA ILE A 123 -8.85 -5.76 -7.37
C ILE A 123 -9.59 -5.71 -8.70
N GLY A 124 -8.89 -5.51 -9.81
CA GLY A 124 -9.45 -5.54 -11.17
C GLY A 124 -8.36 -5.81 -12.21
N ARG A 125 -8.74 -6.03 -13.46
CA ARG A 125 -7.80 -6.37 -14.54
C ARG A 125 -7.19 -5.14 -15.21
N THR A 126 -7.82 -3.98 -15.07
CA THR A 126 -7.28 -2.70 -15.51
C THR A 126 -7.31 -1.68 -14.39
N PHE A 127 -6.57 -0.59 -14.55
CA PHE A 127 -6.54 0.47 -13.56
C PHE A 127 -7.92 1.12 -13.40
N GLU A 128 -8.59 1.45 -14.50
CA GLU A 128 -9.88 2.14 -14.56
C GLU A 128 -10.97 1.32 -13.85
N GLU A 129 -11.02 0.01 -14.09
CA GLU A 129 -11.93 -0.89 -13.38
C GLU A 129 -11.67 -0.82 -11.86
N THR A 130 -10.40 -0.93 -11.47
CA THR A 130 -9.99 -1.10 -10.08
C THR A 130 -10.21 0.18 -9.26
N ILE A 131 -9.85 1.34 -9.81
CA ILE A 131 -10.06 2.64 -9.13
C ILE A 131 -11.54 2.93 -8.94
N GLN A 132 -12.39 2.67 -9.94
CA GLN A 132 -13.83 2.88 -9.80
C GLN A 132 -14.46 1.94 -8.77
N LYS A 133 -13.99 0.70 -8.65
CA LYS A 133 -14.39 -0.23 -7.58
C LYS A 133 -13.97 0.29 -6.20
N ALA A 134 -12.76 0.82 -6.07
CA ALA A 134 -12.27 1.39 -4.81
C ALA A 134 -13.11 2.62 -4.39
N ILE A 135 -13.43 3.51 -5.32
CA ILE A 135 -14.26 4.71 -5.06
C ILE A 135 -15.66 4.29 -4.59
N ARG A 136 -16.32 3.34 -5.25
CA ARG A 136 -17.64 2.85 -4.79
C ARG A 136 -17.60 2.18 -3.42
N ALA A 137 -16.50 1.52 -3.10
CA ALA A 137 -16.35 0.82 -1.82
C ALA A 137 -16.08 1.78 -0.65
N ILE A 138 -15.56 2.99 -0.92
CA ILE A 138 -15.23 3.94 0.15
C ILE A 138 -16.46 4.59 0.77
N ASP A 139 -17.48 4.86 -0.06
CA ASP A 139 -18.73 5.46 0.35
C ASP A 139 -19.86 4.98 -0.56
N PRO A 140 -20.95 4.39 -0.02
CA PRO A 140 -22.10 3.97 -0.80
C PRO A 140 -22.77 5.10 -1.60
N SER A 141 -22.57 6.37 -1.23
CA SER A 141 -23.12 7.51 -1.98
C SER A 141 -22.37 7.80 -3.28
N LEU A 142 -21.16 7.24 -3.46
CA LEU A 142 -20.33 7.46 -4.64
C LEU A 142 -20.55 6.34 -5.66
N ALA A 143 -21.03 6.69 -6.86
CA ALA A 143 -21.19 5.72 -7.95
C ALA A 143 -19.86 5.37 -8.67
N GLY A 144 -18.81 6.16 -8.45
CA GLY A 144 -17.53 6.04 -9.14
C GLY A 144 -16.86 7.41 -9.25
N PHE A 145 -15.95 7.55 -10.21
CA PHE A 145 -15.36 8.85 -10.53
C PHE A 145 -16.40 9.71 -11.26
N ALA A 146 -16.87 10.77 -10.62
CA ALA A 146 -17.93 11.63 -11.13
C ALA A 146 -17.61 13.11 -10.88
N ALA A 147 -18.14 13.97 -11.75
CA ALA A 147 -18.00 15.41 -11.60
C ALA A 147 -18.76 15.89 -10.34
N LYS A 148 -18.18 16.87 -9.64
CA LYS A 148 -18.87 17.65 -8.60
C LYS A 148 -19.24 19.02 -9.18
N ASP A 149 -20.40 19.54 -8.77
CA ASP A 149 -20.91 20.83 -9.22
C ASP A 149 -20.15 22.00 -8.58
N SER A 150 -18.94 22.32 -9.09
CA SER A 150 -18.24 23.61 -8.93
C SER A 150 -16.79 23.50 -9.41
N TYR A 151 -16.46 24.16 -10.54
CA TYR A 151 -15.10 24.23 -11.08
C TYR A 151 -14.20 25.27 -10.39
N ALA A 152 -14.77 26.19 -9.60
CA ALA A 152 -14.05 27.32 -9.00
C ALA A 152 -13.03 26.92 -7.92
N VAL A 153 -13.03 25.65 -7.48
CA VAL A 153 -12.19 25.13 -6.38
C VAL A 153 -11.27 23.99 -6.86
N ILE A 154 -11.33 23.60 -8.13
CA ILE A 154 -10.59 22.43 -8.63
C ILE A 154 -9.08 22.66 -8.58
N ASP A 155 -8.60 23.81 -9.05
CA ASP A 155 -7.16 24.09 -9.06
C ASP A 155 -6.57 24.15 -7.65
N ASP A 156 -7.34 24.63 -6.67
CA ASP A 156 -6.95 24.63 -5.26
C ASP A 156 -6.90 23.20 -4.70
N GLU A 157 -7.92 22.37 -4.92
CA GLU A 157 -7.93 20.96 -4.49
C GLU A 157 -6.82 20.12 -5.15
N LEU A 158 -6.47 20.41 -6.40
CA LEU A 158 -5.36 19.75 -7.11
C LEU A 158 -4.00 20.16 -6.54
N THR A 159 -3.85 21.41 -6.13
CA THR A 159 -2.60 21.96 -5.57
C THR A 159 -2.44 21.62 -4.09
N ASN A 160 -3.53 21.66 -3.32
CA ASN A 160 -3.60 21.48 -1.87
C ASN A 160 -4.44 20.23 -1.56
N PRO A 161 -3.82 19.04 -1.49
CA PRO A 161 -4.57 17.78 -1.38
C PRO A 161 -5.44 17.73 -0.13
N SER A 162 -6.72 17.38 -0.30
CA SER A 162 -7.67 17.12 0.78
C SER A 162 -8.20 15.67 0.72
N ASP A 163 -9.16 15.33 1.58
CA ASP A 163 -9.90 14.06 1.51
C ASP A 163 -10.81 13.92 0.27
N GLN A 164 -10.96 14.99 -0.53
CA GLN A 164 -11.88 15.07 -1.67
C GLN A 164 -11.21 15.21 -3.04
N ARG A 165 -9.87 15.23 -3.10
CA ARG A 165 -9.08 15.34 -4.34
C ARG A 165 -9.22 14.11 -5.25
#